data_AF-A0A421DUU5-F1
#
_entry.id   AF-A0A421DUU5-F1
#
_cell.length_a   1.000
_cell.length_b   1.000
_cell.length_c   1.000
_cell.angle_alpha   90.00
_cell.angle_beta   90.00
_cell.angle_gamma   90.00
#
_symmetry.space_group_name_H-M   'P 1'
#
loop_
_entity.id
_entity.type
_entity.pdbx_description
1 polymer ?
#
loop_
_entity_poly.entity_id
_entity_poly.type
_entity_poly.pdbx_seq_one_letter_code
_entity_poly.pdbx_strand_id
1 'polypeptide(L)' 'MSENTYEPDFDFEEGDTVLVRVRENGSIVVKFEATCTDISDPSGIGTSRKARFEMPFGVMNSVTICPYEAEFEVVEDD' A
#
# COMPACT_ATOMS: atom_id res chain seq x y z
N MET A 1 10.30 12.59 -26.20
CA MET A 1 10.98 12.57 -24.89
C MET A 1 10.00 11.90 -23.96
N SER A 2 10.29 10.68 -23.53
CA SER A 2 9.40 9.95 -22.63
C SER A 2 9.57 10.56 -21.24
N GLU A 3 8.63 11.43 -20.87
CA GLU A 3 8.42 11.78 -19.47
C GLU A 3 8.00 10.47 -18.79
N ASN A 4 8.98 9.76 -18.22
CA ASN A 4 8.74 8.76 -17.20
C ASN A 4 8.21 9.54 -16.00
N THR A 5 6.92 9.84 -16.02
CA THR A 5 6.18 10.30 -14.84
C THR A 5 6.54 9.33 -13.73
N TYR A 6 7.23 9.83 -12.71
CA TYR A 6 7.58 9.07 -11.52
C TYR A 6 6.27 8.87 -10.77
N GLU A 7 5.48 7.90 -11.22
CA GLU A 7 4.35 7.40 -10.47
C GLU A 7 4.94 6.64 -9.28
N PRO A 8 4.46 6.85 -8.05
CA PRO A 8 4.86 6.00 -6.94
C PRO A 8 4.24 4.61 -7.21
N ASP A 9 4.93 3.82 -8.02
CA ASP A 9 4.75 2.39 -8.07
C ASP A 9 4.94 1.86 -6.65
N PHE A 10 3.99 1.05 -6.20
CA PHE A 10 4.19 0.28 -4.99
C PHE A 10 5.40 -0.65 -5.24
N ASP A 11 6.39 -0.66 -4.34
CA ASP A 11 7.54 -1.58 -4.42
C ASP A 11 7.16 -3.04 -4.09
N PHE A 12 5.87 -3.38 -4.09
CA PHE A 12 5.33 -4.70 -3.75
C PHE A 12 4.22 -5.11 -4.73
N GLU A 13 3.99 -6.42 -4.80
CA GLU A 13 3.01 -7.05 -5.68
C GLU A 13 1.84 -7.65 -4.88
N GLU A 14 0.81 -8.13 -5.58
CA GLU A 14 -0.26 -8.91 -4.96
C GLU A 14 0.31 -10.21 -4.37
N GLY A 15 0.04 -10.48 -3.10
CA GLY A 15 0.55 -11.63 -2.35
C GLY A 15 1.72 -11.29 -1.41
N ASP A 16 2.35 -10.13 -1.58
CA ASP A 16 3.45 -9.70 -0.70
C ASP A 16 2.95 -9.25 0.67
N THR A 17 3.77 -9.52 1.70
CA THR A 17 3.53 -8.99 3.05
C THR A 17 4.21 -7.64 3.20
N VAL A 18 3.41 -6.63 3.51
CA VAL A 18 3.84 -5.23 3.55
C VAL A 18 3.57 -4.67 4.93
N LEU A 19 4.58 -4.01 5.48
CA LEU A 19 4.46 -3.22 6.68
C LEU A 19 3.88 -1.85 6.33
N VAL A 20 2.63 -1.64 6.71
CA VAL A 20 1.89 -0.39 6.51
C VAL A 20 2.09 0.53 7.72
N ARG A 21 2.53 1.76 7.46
CA ARG A 21 2.69 2.83 8.47
C ARG A 21 1.78 4.00 8.12
N VAL A 22 0.64 4.09 8.79
CA VAL A 22 -0.35 5.16 8.57
C VAL A 22 0.06 6.40 9.34
N ARG A 23 0.10 7.54 8.63
CA ARG A 23 0.40 8.86 9.22
C ARG A 23 -0.88 9.64 9.47
N GLU A 24 -1.00 10.22 10.65
CA GLU A 24 -2.03 11.20 10.98
C GLU A 24 -1.35 12.48 11.46
N ASN A 25 -1.66 13.61 10.81
CA ASN A 25 -1.03 14.91 11.10
C ASN A 25 0.52 14.90 11.10
N GLY A 26 1.14 14.09 10.23
CA GLY A 26 2.60 13.99 10.10
C GLY A 26 3.29 13.09 11.11
N SER A 27 2.56 12.41 11.99
CA SER A 27 3.10 11.38 12.90
C SER A 27 2.57 10.00 12.53
N ILE A 28 3.41 8.97 12.62
CA ILE A 28 2.97 7.58 12.42
C ILE A 28 2.11 7.18 13.63
N VAL A 29 0.82 6.92 13.38
CA VAL A 29 -0.15 6.57 14.43
C VAL A 29 -0.44 5.08 14.48
N VAL A 30 -0.31 4.39 13.35
CA VAL A 30 -0.56 2.95 13.24
C VAL A 30 0.53 2.31 12.41
N LYS A 31 1.07 1.19 12.91
CA LYS A 31 2.02 0.33 12.22
C LYS A 31 1.49 -1.10 12.28
N PHE A 32 1.28 -1.73 11.13
CA PHE A 32 0.82 -3.12 11.06
C PHE A 32 1.36 -3.80 9.80
N GLU A 33 1.61 -5.09 9.91
CA GLU A 33 1.97 -5.95 8.78
C GLU A 33 0.69 -6.51 8.18
N ALA A 34 0.55 -6.44 6.86
CA ALA A 34 -0.62 -6.96 6.17
C ALA A 34 -0.23 -7.46 4.78
N THR A 35 -0.91 -8.50 4.33
CA THR A 35 -0.68 -9.08 3.01
C THR A 35 -1.47 -8.30 1.97
N CYS A 36 -0.80 -7.87 0.90
CA CYS A 36 -1.44 -7.24 -0.25
C CYS A 36 -2.29 -8.28 -0.99
N THR A 37 -3.58 -7.99 -1.18
CA THR A 37 -4.54 -8.91 -1.81
C THR A 37 -5.02 -8.45 -3.17
N ASP A 38 -4.96 -7.15 -3.43
CA ASP A 38 -5.40 -6.54 -4.68
C ASP A 38 -4.68 -5.21 -4.89
N ILE A 39 -4.20 -4.96 -6.10
CA ILE A 39 -3.68 -3.65 -6.53
C ILE A 39 -4.50 -3.19 -7.71
N SER A 40 -5.38 -2.22 -7.47
CA SER A 40 -6.26 -1.67 -8.49
C SER A 40 -5.82 -0.25 -8.87
N ASP A 41 -5.68 0.03 -10.17
CA ASP A 41 -5.51 1.38 -10.71
C ASP A 41 -6.76 1.80 -11.50
N PRO A 42 -7.83 2.27 -10.84
CA PRO A 42 -9.10 2.58 -11.50
C PRO A 42 -9.02 3.75 -12.49
N SER A 43 -7.97 4.58 -12.44
CA SER A 43 -7.84 5.77 -13.28
C SER A 43 -6.87 5.62 -14.44
N GLY A 44 -6.00 4.60 -14.47
CA GLY A 44 -4.98 4.44 -15.51
C GLY A 44 -3.91 5.53 -15.52
N ILE A 45 -3.90 6.40 -14.51
CA ILE A 45 -3.04 7.60 -14.42
C ILE A 45 -2.06 7.48 -13.23
N GLY A 46 -1.91 6.27 -12.66
CA GLY A 46 -0.94 5.84 -11.62
C GLY A 46 -0.90 6.62 -10.30
N THR A 47 -1.55 7.78 -10.25
CA THR A 47 -1.77 8.65 -9.09
C THR A 47 -2.94 8.19 -8.23
N SER A 48 -3.71 7.20 -8.72
CA SER A 48 -4.91 6.68 -8.07
C SER A 48 -4.82 5.19 -7.78
N ARG A 49 -3.60 4.61 -7.79
CA ARG A 49 -3.39 3.22 -7.39
C ARG A 49 -3.84 3.02 -5.95
N LYS A 50 -4.59 1.96 -5.74
CA LYS A 50 -5.09 1.55 -4.43
C LYS A 50 -4.63 0.13 -4.18
N ALA A 51 -3.85 -0.05 -3.12
CA ALA A 51 -3.52 -1.36 -2.62
C ALA A 51 -4.54 -1.74 -1.54
N ARG A 52 -5.00 -2.99 -1.61
CA ARG A 52 -5.93 -3.59 -0.66
C ARG A 52 -5.17 -4.58 0.19
N PHE A 53 -5.17 -4.34 1.49
CA PHE A 53 -4.46 -5.18 2.44
C PHE A 53 -5.42 -6.00 3.29
N GLU A 54 -5.15 -7.29 3.45
CA GLU A 54 -5.84 -8.16 4.40
C GLU A 54 -5.27 -7.94 5.80
N MET A 55 -6.11 -7.50 6.74
CA MET A 55 -5.64 -7.26 8.09
C MET A 55 -5.39 -8.57 8.85
N PRO A 56 -4.29 -8.68 9.60
CA PRO A 56 -3.93 -9.90 10.34
C PRO A 56 -4.88 -10.21 11.51
N PHE A 57 -5.76 -9.28 11.88
CA PHE A 57 -6.63 -9.39 13.06
C PHE A 57 -7.98 -10.08 12.80
N GLY A 58 -8.12 -10.85 11.72
CA GLY A 58 -9.19 -11.84 11.53
C GLY A 58 -10.63 -11.30 11.42
N VAL A 59 -10.83 -9.98 11.48
CA VAL A 59 -12.08 -9.36 11.04
C VAL A 59 -11.97 -9.17 9.53
N MET A 60 -12.99 -9.60 8.78
CA MET A 60 -13.15 -9.45 7.32
C MET A 60 -13.18 -7.96 6.89
N ASN A 61 -12.12 -7.23 7.18
CA ASN A 61 -11.93 -5.81 6.99
C ASN A 61 -10.61 -5.68 6.24
N SER A 62 -10.72 -5.54 4.92
CA SER A 62 -9.61 -5.05 4.13
C SER A 62 -9.49 -3.54 4.30
N VAL A 63 -8.28 -3.03 4.45
CA VAL A 63 -8.05 -1.58 4.40
C VAL A 63 -7.59 -1.21 3.00
N THR A 64 -8.20 -0.17 2.44
CA THR A 64 -7.77 0.43 1.18
C THR A 64 -7.05 1.73 1.52
N ILE A 65 -5.77 1.82 1.16
CA ILE A 65 -4.92 2.96 1.50
C ILE A 65 -4.26 3.47 0.23
N CYS A 66 -4.23 4.80 0.05
CA CYS A 66 -3.53 5.39 -1.08
C CYS A 66 -2.02 5.56 -0.78
N PRO A 67 -1.16 5.55 -1.80
CA PRO A 67 0.30 5.65 -1.63
C PRO A 67 0.78 6.93 -0.93
N TYR A 68 -0.03 8.00 -0.93
CA TYR A 68 0.29 9.26 -0.26
C TYR A 68 -0.20 9.33 1.21
N GLU A 69 -1.02 8.39 1.66
CA GLU A 69 -1.60 8.38 3.02
C GLU A 69 -0.78 7.54 4.01
N ALA A 70 0.05 6.63 3.50
CA ALA A 70 0.86 5.75 4.31
C ALA A 70 2.23 5.50 3.66
N GLU A 71 3.17 5.06 4.49
CA GLU A 71 4.42 4.48 4.01
C GLU A 71 4.32 2.95 4.04
N PHE A 72 4.95 2.32 3.04
CA PHE A 72 4.93 0.89 2.83
C PHE A 72 6.36 0.37 2.81
N GLU A 73 6.61 -0.74 3.49
CA GLU A 73 7.92 -1.40 3.53
C GLU A 73 7.68 -2.90 3.35
N VAL A 74 8.31 -3.52 2.35
CA VAL A 74 8.15 -4.96 2.09
C VAL A 74 8.89 -5.75 3.15
N VAL A 75 8.22 -6.73 3.75
CA VAL A 75 8.82 -7.62 4.74
C VAL A 75 9.30 -8.87 3.99
N GLU A 76 10.60 -8.96 3.75
CA GLU A 76 11.21 -10.18 3.22
C GLU A 76 11.25 -11.24 4.34
N ASP A 77 10.55 -12.36 4.15
CA ASP A 77 10.61 -13.53 5.04
C ASP A 77 11.87 -14.34 4.65
N ASP A 78 12.92 -14.28 5.48
CA ASP A 78 14.21 -15.01 5.30
C ASP A 78 14.10 -16.50 5.68
#